data_AF-A0A7V6NL51-F1
#
_entry.id   AF-A0A7V6NL51-F1
#
_cell.length_a   1.000
_cell.length_b   1.000
_cell.length_c   1.000
_cell.angle_alpha   90.00
_cell.angle_beta   90.00
_cell.angle_gamma   90.00
#
_symmetry.space_group_name_H-M   'P 1'
#
loop_
_entity.id
_entity.type
_entity.pdbx_description
1 polymer ?
#
loop_
_entity_poly.entity_id
_entity_poly.type
_entity_poly.pdbx_seq_one_letter_code
_entity_poly.pdbx_strand_id
1 'polypeptide(L)'
;MKKSDGFITIMVLAIMSIIMVSSLYLMHMYTLEFMIVTSTVNSIQSYYFSEGKVYTILNKNEYLNSIMPSIKQFVKDIYIKIIKGINIFLDVEDLFEGDTNNVVSASIYHDYDGRIILEVKIKSTFKNITREVISKITVVNDLFELGNPLVSDELLSDENRNMFNDYMSFLKSNVEIQELDSGIYGTDLKDYEKIRLIKDSNAYSIECYRNEIEHPVRIENFTTDKVFLIIRKNILTPEVLIVDLNPSGNYKLEGIIYIEGDLVICNDFELNGILIVNGSINIIPSANMNVNGVVLYKGEENIENERLHLQYDFSKIRKYGIYLPKFIDLKIRNIKSN
;
A
#
# COMPACT_ATOMS: atom_id res chain seq x y z
N MET A 1 6.53 -84.98 -48.65
CA MET A 1 6.75 -83.53 -48.44
C MET A 1 5.42 -82.81 -48.52
N LYS A 2 4.69 -82.71 -47.41
CA LYS A 2 3.45 -81.92 -47.26
C LYS A 2 3.23 -81.80 -45.75
N LYS A 3 3.56 -80.65 -45.15
CA LYS A 3 3.17 -80.16 -43.80
C LYS A 3 4.24 -79.18 -43.27
N SER A 4 4.15 -77.92 -43.68
CA SER A 4 4.80 -76.78 -43.01
C SER A 4 4.05 -75.48 -43.29
N ASP A 5 3.42 -75.38 -44.47
CA ASP A 5 2.81 -74.13 -44.94
C ASP A 5 1.62 -73.67 -44.07
N GLY A 6 0.80 -74.60 -43.57
CA GLY A 6 -0.31 -74.27 -42.67
C GLY A 6 0.15 -73.72 -41.32
N PHE A 7 1.29 -74.18 -40.79
CA PHE A 7 1.85 -73.71 -39.52
C PHE A 7 2.54 -72.35 -39.69
N ILE A 8 3.21 -72.13 -40.83
CA ILE A 8 3.76 -70.82 -41.21
C ILE A 8 2.64 -69.79 -41.35
N THR A 9 1.52 -70.14 -41.97
CA THR A 9 0.37 -69.23 -42.14
C THR A 9 -0.23 -68.82 -40.79
N ILE A 10 -0.38 -69.76 -39.85
CA ILE A 10 -0.89 -69.48 -38.49
C ILE A 10 0.09 -68.59 -37.71
N MET A 11 1.39 -68.86 -37.78
CA MET A 11 2.43 -68.04 -37.14
C MET A 11 2.46 -66.62 -37.71
N VAL A 12 2.36 -66.45 -39.03
CA VAL A 12 2.31 -65.13 -39.68
C VAL A 12 1.06 -64.36 -39.24
N LEU A 13 -0.08 -65.03 -39.13
CA LEU A 13 -1.33 -64.41 -38.65
C LEU A 13 -1.21 -63.96 -37.19
N ALA A 14 -0.64 -64.80 -36.33
CA ALA A 14 -0.38 -64.46 -34.92
C ALA A 14 0.58 -63.27 -34.78
N ILE A 15 1.68 -63.26 -35.55
CA ILE A 15 2.65 -62.16 -35.57
C ILE A 15 1.97 -60.86 -36.06
N MET A 16 1.19 -60.93 -37.14
CA MET A 16 0.43 -59.77 -37.64
C MET A 16 -0.59 -59.25 -36.62
N SER A 17 -1.30 -60.14 -35.93
CA SER A 17 -2.22 -59.75 -34.86
C SER A 17 -1.48 -59.08 -33.70
N ILE A 18 -0.31 -59.59 -33.28
CA ILE A 18 0.51 -58.96 -32.24
C ILE A 18 0.99 -57.57 -32.69
N ILE A 19 1.46 -57.44 -33.93
CA ILE A 19 1.89 -56.15 -34.49
C ILE A 19 0.72 -55.16 -34.54
N MET A 20 -0.46 -55.60 -34.98
CA MET A 20 -1.66 -54.76 -35.06
C MET A 20 -2.16 -54.31 -33.68
N VAL A 21 -2.17 -55.21 -32.69
CA VAL A 21 -2.53 -54.86 -31.31
C VAL A 21 -1.52 -53.88 -30.73
N SER A 22 -0.23 -54.11 -30.98
CA SER A 22 0.85 -53.22 -30.50
C SER A 22 0.78 -51.84 -31.16
N SER A 23 0.47 -51.76 -32.47
CA SER A 23 0.33 -50.48 -33.17
C SER A 23 -0.90 -49.70 -32.71
N LEU A 24 -2.04 -50.36 -32.50
CA LEU A 24 -3.24 -49.75 -31.92
C LEU A 24 -2.97 -49.23 -30.51
N TYR A 25 -2.27 -50.00 -29.69
CA TYR A 25 -1.87 -49.58 -28.35
C TYR A 25 -0.96 -48.35 -28.38
N LEU A 26 0.07 -48.35 -29.23
CA LEU A 26 0.96 -47.19 -29.40
C LEU A 26 0.22 -45.95 -29.90
N MET A 27 -0.70 -46.10 -30.85
CA MET A 27 -1.51 -44.99 -31.37
C MET A 27 -2.43 -44.43 -30.28
N HIS A 28 -3.01 -45.30 -29.44
CA HIS A 28 -3.84 -44.89 -28.31
C HIS A 28 -3.02 -44.13 -27.27
N MET A 29 -1.87 -44.67 -26.87
CA MET A 29 -0.95 -44.02 -25.92
C MET A 29 -0.49 -42.65 -26.43
N TYR A 30 -0.09 -42.56 -27.70
CA TYR A 30 0.30 -41.29 -28.32
C TYR A 30 -0.83 -40.25 -28.27
N THR A 31 -2.05 -40.67 -28.59
CA THR A 31 -3.23 -39.79 -28.56
C THR A 31 -3.53 -39.29 -27.15
N LEU A 32 -3.44 -40.18 -26.17
CA LEU A 32 -3.66 -39.86 -24.76
C LEU A 32 -2.59 -38.91 -24.22
N GLU A 33 -1.32 -39.17 -24.51
CA GLU A 33 -0.21 -38.27 -24.19
C GLU A 33 -0.40 -36.89 -24.84
N PHE A 34 -0.77 -36.85 -26.12
CA PHE A 34 -1.04 -35.60 -26.82
C PHE A 34 -2.16 -34.79 -26.18
N MET A 35 -3.25 -35.44 -25.77
CA MET A 35 -4.36 -34.77 -25.07
C MET A 35 -3.93 -34.25 -23.70
N ILE A 36 -3.16 -35.03 -22.93
CA ILE A 36 -2.64 -34.61 -21.62
C ILE A 36 -1.73 -33.39 -21.78
N VAL A 37 -0.78 -33.44 -22.71
CA VAL A 37 0.16 -32.33 -22.96
C VAL A 37 -0.62 -31.09 -23.40
N THR A 38 -1.55 -31.23 -24.34
CA THR A 38 -2.37 -30.11 -24.84
C THR A 38 -3.23 -29.50 -23.73
N SER A 39 -3.88 -30.33 -22.92
CA SER A 39 -4.68 -29.89 -21.77
C SER A 39 -3.82 -29.16 -20.74
N THR A 40 -2.62 -29.68 -20.48
CA THR A 40 -1.66 -29.07 -19.55
C THR A 40 -1.21 -27.71 -20.06
N VAL A 41 -0.80 -27.60 -21.34
CA VAL A 41 -0.40 -26.34 -21.95
C VAL A 41 -1.54 -25.32 -21.91
N ASN A 42 -2.75 -25.73 -22.30
CA ASN A 42 -3.91 -24.84 -22.30
C ASN A 42 -4.28 -24.39 -20.87
N SER A 43 -4.16 -25.28 -19.88
CA SER A 43 -4.36 -24.97 -18.47
C SER A 43 -3.35 -23.96 -17.95
N ILE A 44 -2.08 -24.11 -18.30
CA ILE A 44 -1.01 -23.16 -17.95
C ILE A 44 -1.28 -21.79 -18.58
N GLN A 45 -1.71 -21.76 -19.85
CA GLN A 45 -2.06 -20.51 -20.52
C GLN A 45 -3.27 -19.83 -19.88
N SER A 46 -4.33 -20.58 -19.58
CA SER A 46 -5.51 -20.06 -18.84
C SER A 46 -5.14 -19.47 -17.47
N TYR A 47 -4.18 -20.10 -16.77
CA TYR A 47 -3.61 -19.54 -15.53
C TYR A 47 -2.91 -18.20 -15.78
N TYR A 48 -2.00 -18.12 -16.75
CA TYR A 48 -1.28 -16.87 -17.07
C TYR A 48 -2.21 -15.75 -17.52
N PHE A 49 -3.29 -16.04 -18.25
CA PHE A 49 -4.29 -15.03 -18.59
C PHE A 49 -5.05 -14.53 -17.36
N SER A 50 -5.34 -15.41 -16.39
CA SER A 50 -5.98 -15.02 -15.13
C SER A 50 -5.06 -14.13 -14.31
N GLU A 51 -3.77 -14.48 -14.22
CA GLU A 51 -2.74 -13.66 -13.59
C GLU A 51 -2.58 -12.31 -14.31
N GLY A 52 -2.55 -12.30 -15.65
CA GLY A 52 -2.49 -11.08 -16.45
C GLY A 52 -3.61 -10.08 -16.13
N LYS A 53 -4.84 -10.58 -15.95
CA LYS A 53 -5.98 -9.75 -15.53
C LYS A 53 -5.79 -9.11 -14.15
N VAL A 54 -5.14 -9.79 -13.21
CA VAL A 54 -4.79 -9.19 -11.90
C VAL A 54 -3.92 -7.96 -12.11
N TYR A 55 -2.87 -8.08 -12.93
CA TYR A 55 -2.00 -6.95 -13.26
C TYR A 55 -2.74 -5.84 -14.00
N THR A 56 -3.67 -6.17 -14.89
CA THR A 56 -4.50 -5.18 -15.59
C THR A 56 -5.32 -4.36 -14.60
N ILE A 57 -5.98 -5.00 -13.63
CA ILE A 57 -6.79 -4.33 -12.60
C ILE A 57 -5.94 -3.40 -11.74
N LEU A 58 -4.71 -3.81 -11.43
CA LEU A 58 -3.81 -3.03 -10.58
C LEU A 58 -3.12 -1.87 -11.29
N ASN A 59 -2.95 -1.93 -12.61
CA ASN A 59 -2.18 -0.92 -13.35
C ASN A 59 -3.06 0.03 -14.17
N LYS A 60 -4.31 -0.33 -14.47
CA LYS A 60 -5.24 0.56 -15.18
C LYS A 60 -6.07 1.37 -14.19
N ASN A 61 -5.97 2.70 -14.33
CA ASN A 61 -6.67 3.66 -13.48
C ASN A 61 -8.18 3.46 -13.45
N GLU A 62 -8.79 3.04 -14.55
CA GLU A 62 -10.23 2.78 -14.64
C GLU A 62 -10.70 1.75 -13.60
N TYR A 63 -10.05 0.58 -13.56
CA TYR A 63 -10.41 -0.48 -12.62
C TYR A 63 -10.01 -0.10 -11.19
N LEU A 64 -8.85 0.53 -11.00
CA LEU A 64 -8.45 1.04 -9.68
C LEU A 64 -9.46 2.03 -9.12
N ASN A 65 -9.93 2.98 -9.92
CA ASN A 65 -10.90 3.99 -9.50
C ASN A 65 -12.23 3.37 -9.07
N SER A 66 -12.61 2.20 -9.63
CA SER A 66 -13.82 1.49 -9.21
C SER A 66 -13.70 0.87 -7.81
N ILE A 67 -12.51 0.41 -7.41
CA ILE A 67 -12.27 -0.28 -6.13
C ILE A 67 -11.83 0.69 -5.03
N MET A 68 -11.14 1.77 -5.42
CA MET A 68 -10.52 2.74 -4.51
C MET A 68 -11.48 3.29 -3.44
N PRO A 69 -12.75 3.62 -3.71
CA PRO A 69 -13.68 4.07 -2.67
C PRO A 69 -13.88 3.02 -1.56
N SER A 70 -13.98 1.74 -1.92
CA SER A 70 -14.13 0.64 -0.96
C SER A 70 -12.87 0.44 -0.13
N ILE A 71 -11.70 0.59 -0.76
CA ILE A 71 -10.39 0.55 -0.07
C ILE A 71 -10.30 1.71 0.93
N LYS A 72 -10.55 2.93 0.47
CA LYS A 72 -10.52 4.14 1.30
C LYS A 72 -11.46 4.02 2.50
N GLN A 73 -12.67 3.52 2.29
CA GLN A 73 -13.64 3.28 3.36
C GLN A 73 -13.11 2.26 4.38
N PHE A 74 -12.56 1.13 3.92
CA PHE A 74 -12.03 0.09 4.80
C PHE A 74 -10.83 0.57 5.63
N VAL A 75 -9.91 1.32 5.00
CA VAL A 75 -8.72 1.86 5.66
C VAL A 75 -9.13 2.90 6.71
N LYS A 76 -10.11 3.75 6.41
CA LYS A 76 -10.55 4.83 7.31
C LYS A 76 -11.41 4.34 8.47
N ASP A 77 -12.32 3.40 8.25
CA ASP A 77 -13.26 2.93 9.27
C ASP A 77 -12.69 1.76 10.08
N ILE A 78 -12.46 2.03 11.36
CA ILE A 78 -11.83 1.08 12.25
C ILE A 78 -12.70 -0.09 12.67
N TYR A 79 -14.01 0.03 12.46
CA TYR A 79 -15.00 -0.96 12.88
C TYR A 79 -15.33 -1.97 11.78
N ILE A 80 -14.99 -1.67 10.53
CA ILE A 80 -15.20 -2.57 9.40
C ILE A 80 -14.16 -3.70 9.46
N LYS A 81 -14.64 -4.94 9.63
CA LYS A 81 -13.77 -6.13 9.64
C LYS A 81 -13.59 -6.75 8.25
N ILE A 82 -14.61 -6.64 7.40
CA ILE A 82 -14.61 -7.22 6.05
C ILE A 82 -15.57 -6.49 5.12
N ILE A 83 -15.17 -6.30 3.87
CA ILE A 83 -16.04 -5.91 2.75
C ILE A 83 -16.03 -7.06 1.75
N LYS A 84 -17.20 -7.57 1.38
CA LYS A 84 -17.36 -8.65 0.37
C LYS A 84 -18.24 -8.17 -0.77
N GLY A 85 -18.13 -8.87 -1.91
CA GLY A 85 -19.04 -8.68 -3.04
C GLY A 85 -18.72 -7.45 -3.88
N ILE A 86 -17.47 -6.97 -3.83
CA ILE A 86 -17.00 -5.96 -4.78
C ILE A 86 -16.86 -6.67 -6.12
N ASN A 87 -17.60 -6.22 -7.13
CA ASN A 87 -17.50 -6.76 -8.49
C ASN A 87 -16.86 -5.72 -9.40
N ILE A 88 -15.79 -6.12 -10.07
CA ILE A 88 -15.10 -5.30 -11.07
C ILE A 88 -15.44 -5.91 -12.43
N PHE A 89 -15.90 -5.06 -13.35
CA PHE A 89 -16.23 -5.46 -14.71
C PHE A 89 -15.09 -5.03 -15.62
N LEU A 90 -14.47 -6.00 -16.27
CA LEU A 90 -13.43 -5.77 -17.26
C LEU A 90 -14.08 -5.50 -18.62
N ASP A 91 -13.49 -4.57 -19.37
CA ASP A 91 -13.86 -4.31 -20.74
C ASP A 91 -13.44 -5.45 -21.66
N VAL A 92 -14.20 -5.63 -22.74
CA VAL A 92 -13.97 -6.71 -23.71
C VAL A 92 -12.58 -6.60 -24.35
N GLU A 93 -12.08 -5.38 -24.52
CA GLU A 93 -10.75 -5.10 -25.08
C GLU A 93 -9.60 -5.61 -24.17
N ASP A 94 -9.87 -5.77 -22.88
CA ASP A 94 -8.92 -6.26 -21.88
C ASP A 94 -9.04 -7.77 -21.62
N LEU A 95 -9.94 -8.44 -22.34
CA LEU A 95 -10.09 -9.89 -22.31
C LEU A 95 -9.29 -10.51 -23.44
N PHE A 96 -8.77 -11.71 -23.18
CA PHE A 96 -8.17 -12.52 -24.22
C PHE A 96 -9.25 -13.03 -25.20
N GLU A 97 -8.86 -13.24 -26.46
CA GLU A 97 -9.78 -13.72 -27.50
C GLU A 97 -10.43 -15.06 -27.11
N GLY A 98 -11.76 -15.09 -27.07
CA GLY A 98 -12.55 -16.26 -26.68
C GLY A 98 -12.76 -16.41 -25.17
N ASP A 99 -12.27 -15.49 -24.35
CA ASP A 99 -12.56 -15.45 -22.91
C ASP A 99 -13.81 -14.60 -22.62
N THR A 100 -14.78 -15.21 -21.94
CA THR A 100 -16.05 -14.57 -21.57
C THR A 100 -16.10 -14.16 -20.10
N ASN A 101 -15.06 -14.45 -19.31
CA ASN A 101 -15.03 -14.14 -17.88
C ASN A 101 -14.58 -12.70 -17.64
N ASN A 102 -15.51 -11.75 -17.72
CA ASN A 102 -15.25 -10.33 -17.51
C ASN A 102 -15.50 -9.84 -16.09
N VAL A 103 -16.10 -10.67 -15.23
CA VAL A 103 -16.41 -10.30 -13.85
C VAL A 103 -15.32 -10.80 -12.92
N VAL A 104 -14.82 -9.88 -12.09
CA VAL A 104 -13.84 -10.16 -11.06
C VAL A 104 -14.43 -9.85 -9.70
N SER A 105 -14.33 -10.82 -8.78
CA SER A 105 -14.84 -10.66 -7.41
C SER A 105 -13.70 -10.28 -6.48
N ALA A 106 -13.88 -9.20 -5.75
CA ALA A 106 -12.94 -8.69 -4.77
C ALA A 106 -13.55 -8.66 -3.36
N SER A 107 -12.68 -8.81 -2.36
CA SER A 107 -13.00 -8.66 -0.96
C SER A 107 -11.83 -8.03 -0.22
N ILE A 108 -12.12 -7.23 0.81
CA ILE A 108 -11.12 -6.54 1.62
C ILE A 108 -11.28 -6.99 3.07
N TYR A 109 -10.20 -7.43 3.71
CA TYR A 109 -10.20 -7.90 5.08
C TYR A 109 -8.81 -7.80 5.73
N HIS A 110 -8.75 -7.96 7.05
CA HIS A 110 -7.48 -8.10 7.78
C HIS A 110 -7.00 -9.57 7.74
N ASP A 111 -5.79 -9.82 7.23
CA ASP A 111 -5.21 -11.16 7.23
C ASP A 111 -4.68 -11.54 8.63
N TYR A 112 -4.20 -12.78 8.78
CA TYR A 112 -3.73 -13.31 10.07
C TYR A 112 -2.59 -12.51 10.73
N ASP A 113 -1.81 -11.77 9.93
CA ASP A 113 -0.72 -10.89 10.37
C ASP A 113 -1.18 -9.44 10.62
N GLY A 114 -2.48 -9.17 10.57
CA GLY A 114 -3.09 -7.87 10.83
C GLY A 114 -3.10 -6.91 9.63
N ARG A 115 -2.38 -7.24 8.56
CA ARG A 115 -2.28 -6.42 7.34
C ARG A 115 -3.62 -6.35 6.61
N ILE A 116 -3.86 -5.22 5.94
CA ILE A 116 -5.06 -5.04 5.13
C ILE A 116 -4.83 -5.68 3.76
N ILE A 117 -5.63 -6.69 3.43
CA ILE A 117 -5.55 -7.44 2.17
C ILE A 117 -6.78 -7.20 1.31
N LEU A 118 -6.52 -6.87 0.05
CA LEU A 118 -7.46 -6.98 -1.05
C LEU A 118 -7.28 -8.36 -1.70
N GLU A 119 -8.25 -9.24 -1.52
CA GLU A 119 -8.30 -10.54 -2.20
C GLU A 119 -9.13 -10.40 -3.47
N VAL A 120 -8.54 -10.75 -4.61
CA VAL A 120 -9.15 -10.67 -5.93
C VAL A 120 -9.24 -12.08 -6.52
N LYS A 121 -10.43 -12.50 -6.91
CA LYS A 121 -10.71 -13.80 -7.55
C LYS A 121 -11.08 -13.59 -9.00
N ILE A 122 -10.27 -14.17 -9.87
CA ILE A 122 -10.37 -13.97 -11.32
C ILE A 122 -10.44 -15.33 -12.00
N LYS A 123 -11.26 -15.42 -13.05
CA LYS A 123 -11.29 -16.56 -13.94
C LYS A 123 -10.89 -16.14 -15.35
N SER A 124 -10.22 -17.04 -16.06
CA SER A 124 -10.01 -16.91 -17.50
C SER A 124 -10.21 -18.25 -18.19
N THR A 125 -10.80 -18.21 -19.38
CA THR A 125 -10.99 -19.40 -20.21
C THR A 125 -10.07 -19.35 -21.42
N PHE A 126 -9.31 -20.43 -21.66
CA PHE A 126 -8.53 -20.62 -22.87
C PHE A 126 -8.78 -22.01 -23.46
N LYS A 127 -9.22 -22.07 -24.73
CA LYS A 127 -9.56 -23.34 -25.42
C LYS A 127 -10.43 -24.27 -24.56
N ASN A 128 -11.53 -23.73 -24.02
CA ASN A 128 -12.49 -24.41 -23.13
C ASN A 128 -11.94 -24.89 -21.77
N ILE A 129 -10.72 -24.52 -21.40
CA ILE A 129 -10.19 -24.75 -20.04
C ILE A 129 -10.29 -23.45 -19.26
N THR A 130 -11.00 -23.49 -18.15
CA THR A 130 -11.13 -22.37 -17.23
C THR A 130 -10.26 -22.59 -16.00
N ARG A 131 -9.47 -21.58 -15.64
CA ARG A 131 -8.73 -21.52 -14.38
C ARG A 131 -9.19 -20.35 -13.56
N GLU A 132 -9.19 -20.55 -12.25
CA GLU A 132 -9.42 -19.51 -11.26
C GLU A 132 -8.11 -19.21 -10.54
N VAL A 133 -7.80 -17.92 -10.44
CA VAL A 133 -6.68 -17.39 -9.70
C VAL A 133 -7.20 -16.53 -8.57
N ILE A 134 -6.66 -16.74 -7.38
CA ILE A 134 -6.86 -15.90 -6.21
C ILE A 134 -5.55 -15.13 -5.96
N SER A 135 -5.62 -13.82 -6.04
CA SER A 135 -4.51 -12.92 -5.73
C SER A 135 -4.78 -12.22 -4.40
N LYS A 136 -3.80 -12.24 -3.49
CA LYS A 136 -3.79 -11.41 -2.28
C LYS A 136 -2.87 -10.22 -2.49
N ILE A 137 -3.41 -9.03 -2.28
CA ILE A 137 -2.75 -7.76 -2.55
C ILE A 137 -2.72 -6.97 -1.23
N THR A 138 -1.56 -6.52 -0.80
CA THR A 138 -1.44 -5.60 0.36
C THR A 138 -1.94 -4.23 -0.04
N VAL A 139 -2.66 -3.57 0.86
CA VAL A 139 -3.34 -2.30 0.58
C VAL A 139 -2.54 -1.10 1.07
N VAL A 140 -1.93 -1.22 2.24
CA VAL A 140 -1.20 -0.13 2.88
C VAL A 140 0.29 -0.32 2.59
N ASN A 141 0.99 0.80 2.42
CA ASN A 141 2.43 0.81 2.25
C ASN A 141 3.12 0.16 3.47
N ASP A 142 4.01 -0.80 3.18
CA ASP A 142 4.68 -1.64 4.17
C ASP A 142 5.39 -0.83 5.27
N LEU A 143 5.89 0.39 4.97
CA LEU A 143 6.56 1.26 5.96
C LEU A 143 5.66 1.60 7.16
N PHE A 144 4.35 1.74 6.93
CA PHE A 144 3.38 2.05 7.97
C PHE A 144 2.86 0.80 8.69
N GLU A 145 3.14 -0.40 8.17
CA GLU A 145 2.74 -1.68 8.75
C GLU A 145 3.92 -2.40 9.47
N LEU A 146 5.09 -1.76 9.60
CA LEU A 146 6.27 -2.33 10.28
C LEU A 146 6.06 -2.55 11.79
N GLY A 147 5.08 -1.89 12.41
CA GLY A 147 4.84 -1.95 13.87
C GLY A 147 5.81 -1.09 14.69
N ASN A 148 6.72 -0.35 14.02
CA ASN A 148 7.68 0.52 14.66
C ASN A 148 7.12 1.95 14.78
N PRO A 149 7.12 2.57 15.97
CA PRO A 149 6.64 3.93 16.14
C PRO A 149 7.59 4.99 15.57
N LEU A 150 8.85 4.62 15.35
CA LEU A 150 9.88 5.44 14.70
C LEU A 150 10.43 4.68 13.50
N VAL A 151 10.36 5.31 12.33
CA VAL A 151 10.92 4.81 11.08
C VAL A 151 11.98 5.81 10.64
N SER A 152 13.24 5.39 10.69
CA SER A 152 14.39 6.20 10.31
C SER A 152 15.44 5.36 9.62
N ASP A 153 16.21 5.99 8.74
CA ASP A 153 17.25 5.39 7.90
C ASP A 153 18.27 4.56 8.70
N GLU A 154 18.57 4.98 9.94
CA GLU A 154 19.56 4.34 10.81
C GLU A 154 19.05 3.06 11.51
N LEU A 155 17.72 2.93 11.67
CA LEU A 155 17.09 1.85 12.44
C LEU A 155 16.55 0.72 11.54
N LEU A 156 16.64 0.88 10.22
CA LEU A 156 16.06 -0.03 9.25
C LEU A 156 17.11 -0.97 8.65
N SER A 157 16.67 -2.16 8.25
CA SER A 157 17.45 -3.05 7.38
C SER A 157 17.65 -2.42 6.00
N ASP A 158 18.68 -2.84 5.26
CA ASP A 158 19.03 -2.27 3.94
C ASP A 158 17.85 -2.22 2.95
N GLU A 159 17.00 -3.25 2.91
CA GLU A 159 15.82 -3.29 2.04
C GLU A 159 14.78 -2.23 2.44
N ASN A 160 14.43 -2.16 3.73
CA ASN A 160 13.49 -1.18 4.26
C ASN A 160 14.05 0.25 4.18
N ARG A 161 15.37 0.39 4.28
CA ARG A 161 16.11 1.64 4.16
C ARG A 161 15.91 2.28 2.78
N ASN A 162 16.04 1.48 1.71
CA ASN A 162 15.79 1.94 0.35
C ASN A 162 14.32 2.35 0.17
N MET A 163 13.37 1.52 0.65
CA MET A 163 11.94 1.85 0.61
C MET A 163 11.63 3.17 1.33
N PHE A 164 12.21 3.38 2.50
CA PHE A 164 12.05 4.62 3.27
C PHE A 164 12.62 5.83 2.51
N ASN A 165 13.83 5.72 1.97
CA ASN A 165 14.45 6.81 1.23
C ASN A 165 13.68 7.17 -0.05
N ASP A 166 13.19 6.18 -0.78
CA ASP A 166 12.35 6.38 -1.96
C ASP A 166 11.03 7.05 -1.58
N TYR A 167 10.40 6.62 -0.49
CA TYR A 167 9.16 7.21 -0.01
C TYR A 167 9.33 8.66 0.47
N MET A 168 10.37 8.96 1.25
CA MET A 168 10.69 10.32 1.69
C MET A 168 11.00 11.25 0.51
N SER A 169 11.72 10.75 -0.49
CA SER A 169 12.01 11.50 -1.72
C SER A 169 10.75 11.74 -2.54
N PHE A 170 9.87 10.75 -2.62
CA PHE A 170 8.57 10.88 -3.29
C PHE A 170 7.65 11.89 -2.59
N LEU A 171 7.56 11.85 -1.26
CA LEU A 171 6.76 12.79 -0.46
C LEU A 171 7.18 14.24 -0.71
N LYS A 172 8.49 14.52 -0.73
CA LYS A 172 9.02 15.86 -1.00
C LYS A 172 8.45 16.50 -2.27
N SER A 173 8.22 15.70 -3.31
CA SER A 173 7.73 16.19 -4.60
C SER A 173 6.22 16.07 -4.79
N ASN A 174 5.52 15.22 -4.02
CA ASN A 174 4.13 14.84 -4.31
C ASN A 174 3.15 15.01 -3.13
N VAL A 175 3.63 15.35 -1.93
CA VAL A 175 2.73 15.68 -0.81
C VAL A 175 1.96 16.94 -1.19
N GLU A 176 0.64 16.91 -1.12
CA GLU A 176 -0.24 18.05 -1.41
C GLU A 176 -1.50 17.92 -0.56
N ILE A 177 -2.16 19.05 -0.29
CA ILE A 177 -3.43 19.04 0.43
C ILE A 177 -4.54 18.68 -0.55
N GLN A 178 -5.03 17.44 -0.44
CA GLN A 178 -6.17 16.95 -1.20
C GLN A 178 -7.50 17.33 -0.54
N GLU A 179 -8.62 16.85 -1.09
CA GLU A 179 -9.93 16.98 -0.44
C GLU A 179 -9.91 16.35 0.96
N LEU A 180 -9.89 17.21 1.98
CA LEU A 180 -9.93 16.81 3.38
C LEU A 180 -11.38 16.62 3.83
N ASP A 181 -11.58 15.71 4.77
CA ASP A 181 -12.88 15.58 5.42
C ASP A 181 -13.23 16.84 6.22
N SER A 182 -14.53 17.09 6.38
CA SER A 182 -15.04 18.22 7.15
C SER A 182 -14.44 18.26 8.57
N GLY A 183 -13.88 19.40 8.94
CA GLY A 183 -13.30 19.62 10.27
C GLY A 183 -11.82 19.28 10.40
N ILE A 184 -11.12 18.93 9.31
CA ILE A 184 -9.65 18.90 9.27
C ILE A 184 -9.15 20.23 8.71
N TYR A 185 -8.25 20.89 9.43
CA TYR A 185 -7.60 22.11 8.95
C TYR A 185 -6.34 21.75 8.17
N GLY A 186 -6.27 22.16 6.90
CA GLY A 186 -5.12 21.94 6.04
C GLY A 186 -4.45 23.25 5.65
N THR A 187 -3.12 23.33 5.75
CA THR A 187 -2.35 24.46 5.20
C THR A 187 -0.97 24.02 4.67
N ASP A 188 -0.57 24.60 3.54
CA ASP A 188 0.76 24.41 2.93
C ASP A 188 1.54 25.72 3.07
N LEU A 189 2.63 25.65 3.82
CA LEU A 189 3.47 26.77 4.20
C LEU A 189 4.84 26.61 3.53
N LYS A 190 5.16 27.59 2.69
CA LYS A 190 6.41 27.66 1.93
C LYS A 190 7.00 29.07 2.04
N ASP A 191 8.31 29.16 1.97
CA ASP A 191 9.08 30.42 1.99
C ASP A 191 9.08 31.18 3.33
N TYR A 192 9.09 30.44 4.44
CA TYR A 192 9.21 31.00 5.78
C TYR A 192 10.47 30.46 6.48
N GLU A 193 11.11 31.34 7.26
CA GLU A 193 12.30 30.99 8.07
C GLU A 193 11.90 30.39 9.40
N LYS A 194 10.84 30.94 10.00
CA LYS A 194 10.37 30.55 11.32
C LYS A 194 8.85 30.46 11.29
N ILE A 195 8.31 29.36 11.79
CA ILE A 195 6.88 29.11 11.90
C ILE A 195 6.59 28.77 13.35
N ARG A 196 5.64 29.47 13.97
CA ARG A 196 5.18 29.14 15.33
C ARG A 196 3.78 28.57 15.27
N LEU A 197 3.62 27.35 15.72
CA LEU A 197 2.33 26.72 15.99
C LEU A 197 2.00 27.02 17.45
N ILE A 198 1.00 27.87 17.65
CA ILE A 198 0.65 28.43 18.96
C ILE A 198 -0.72 27.91 19.36
N LYS A 199 -0.85 27.50 20.62
CA LYS A 199 -2.14 27.24 21.24
C LYS A 199 -2.48 28.36 22.22
N ASP A 200 -3.65 28.96 22.04
CA ASP A 200 -4.25 29.89 22.99
C ASP A 200 -5.64 29.40 23.39
N SER A 201 -5.79 29.00 24.65
CA SER A 201 -7.06 28.65 25.32
C SER A 201 -7.95 27.64 24.56
N ASN A 202 -8.66 28.09 23.52
CA ASN A 202 -9.55 27.27 22.67
C ASN A 202 -9.26 27.36 21.16
N ALA A 203 -8.18 28.03 20.76
CA ALA A 203 -7.81 28.21 19.37
C ALA A 203 -6.33 27.86 19.15
N TYR A 204 -6.04 27.49 17.92
CA TYR A 204 -4.70 27.35 17.41
C TYR A 204 -4.42 28.50 16.45
N SER A 205 -3.18 28.99 16.47
CA SER A 205 -2.70 29.94 15.49
C SER A 205 -1.37 29.50 14.90
N ILE A 206 -1.15 29.90 13.65
CA ILE A 206 0.10 29.71 12.93
C ILE A 206 0.64 31.09 12.60
N GLU A 207 1.81 31.41 13.13
CA GLU A 207 2.52 32.63 12.83
C GLU A 207 3.74 32.32 11.97
N CYS A 208 3.80 32.91 10.78
CA CYS A 208 4.92 32.73 9.86
C CYS A 208 5.79 33.99 9.79
N TYR A 209 7.11 33.81 9.84
CA TYR A 209 8.11 34.88 9.84
C TYR A 209 9.09 34.68 8.67
N ARG A 210 9.60 35.80 8.13
CA ARG A 210 10.52 35.81 6.99
C ARG A 210 11.44 37.03 7.04
N ASN A 211 12.66 36.90 6.54
CA ASN A 211 13.67 37.95 6.43
C ASN A 211 13.97 38.62 7.78
N GLU A 212 14.02 37.84 8.88
CA GLU A 212 14.28 38.35 10.24
C GLU A 212 13.31 39.45 10.73
N ILE A 213 12.14 39.59 10.10
CA ILE A 213 11.13 40.57 10.53
C ILE A 213 10.55 40.13 11.89
N GLU A 214 10.50 41.04 12.87
CA GLU A 214 10.02 40.76 14.23
C GLU A 214 8.51 40.44 14.29
N HIS A 215 7.73 40.93 13.33
CA HIS A 215 6.29 40.69 13.24
C HIS A 215 5.97 39.58 12.22
N PRO A 216 4.96 38.73 12.50
CA PRO A 216 4.59 37.67 11.57
C PRO A 216 4.04 38.26 10.27
N VAL A 217 4.53 37.76 9.15
CA VAL A 217 4.07 38.14 7.80
C VAL A 217 2.75 37.48 7.42
N ARG A 218 2.38 36.40 8.13
CA ARG A 218 1.11 35.67 7.97
C ARG A 218 0.70 35.13 9.33
N ILE A 219 -0.59 35.28 9.65
CA ILE A 219 -1.24 34.69 10.81
C ILE A 219 -2.46 33.93 10.31
N GLU A 220 -2.57 32.67 10.67
CA GLU A 220 -3.78 31.86 10.45
C GLU A 220 -4.31 31.35 11.78
N ASN A 221 -5.63 31.36 11.95
CA ASN A 221 -6.29 30.87 13.15
C ASN A 221 -7.24 29.74 12.79
N PHE A 222 -7.26 28.68 13.60
CA PHE A 222 -8.16 27.55 13.44
C PHE A 222 -8.55 26.98 14.81
N THR A 223 -9.71 26.33 14.87
CA THR A 223 -10.32 25.86 16.13
C THR A 223 -10.35 24.35 16.27
N THR A 224 -10.05 23.62 15.21
CA THR A 224 -10.00 22.14 15.23
C THR A 224 -8.63 21.66 15.67
N ASP A 225 -8.58 20.56 16.41
CA ASP A 225 -7.35 19.84 16.74
C ASP A 225 -6.87 18.94 15.60
N LYS A 226 -7.72 18.70 14.59
CA LYS A 226 -7.39 17.86 13.43
C LYS A 226 -6.69 18.67 12.35
N VAL A 227 -5.49 18.28 11.98
CA VAL A 227 -4.64 19.05 11.06
C VAL A 227 -4.02 18.21 9.95
N PHE A 228 -3.78 18.84 8.80
CA PHE A 228 -2.83 18.40 7.80
C PHE A 228 -1.92 19.59 7.47
N LEU A 229 -0.78 19.64 8.14
CA LEU A 229 0.21 20.71 7.99
C LEU A 229 1.33 20.24 7.07
N ILE A 230 1.62 21.04 6.04
CA ILE A 230 2.76 20.84 5.15
C ILE A 230 3.66 22.07 5.28
N ILE A 231 4.90 21.87 5.72
CA ILE A 231 5.90 22.92 5.89
C ILE A 231 7.10 22.57 5.02
N ARG A 232 7.33 23.37 3.97
CA ARG A 232 8.34 23.07 2.95
C ARG A 232 9.58 23.92 3.08
N LYS A 233 10.70 23.29 2.76
CA LYS A 233 11.96 23.99 2.50
C LYS A 233 11.89 24.61 1.12
N ASN A 234 12.34 25.85 1.02
CA ASN A 234 12.67 26.43 -0.27
C ASN A 234 14.12 26.93 -0.24
N ILE A 235 14.32 28.25 -0.22
CA ILE A 235 15.67 28.85 -0.13
C ILE A 235 16.26 28.64 1.28
N LEU A 236 15.40 28.74 2.30
CA LEU A 236 15.77 28.68 3.72
C LEU A 236 15.20 27.40 4.33
N THR A 237 15.92 26.83 5.29
CA THR A 237 15.44 25.71 6.10
C THR A 237 14.53 26.29 7.20
N PRO A 238 13.23 25.97 7.22
CA PRO A 238 12.32 26.48 8.24
C PRO A 238 12.62 25.87 9.62
N GLU A 239 12.54 26.72 10.65
CA GLU A 239 12.46 26.33 12.06
C GLU A 239 11.00 26.38 12.51
N VAL A 240 10.43 25.25 12.92
CA VAL A 240 9.04 25.12 13.36
C VAL A 240 9.01 25.01 14.88
N LEU A 241 8.35 25.95 15.56
CA LEU A 241 8.24 25.97 17.01
C LEU A 241 6.83 25.59 17.43
N ILE A 242 6.71 24.65 18.35
CA ILE A 242 5.44 24.34 19.02
C ILE A 242 5.43 25.04 20.38
N VAL A 243 4.47 25.95 20.56
CA VAL A 243 4.39 26.84 21.72
C VAL A 243 2.97 26.79 22.30
N ASP A 244 2.85 26.51 23.60
CA ASP A 244 1.59 26.68 24.34
C ASP A 244 1.69 27.94 25.20
N LEU A 245 0.76 28.89 24.99
CA LEU A 245 0.70 30.10 25.82
C LEU A 245 0.17 29.80 27.23
N ASN A 246 -0.44 28.64 27.43
CA ASN A 246 -0.88 28.16 28.73
C ASN A 246 0.12 27.14 29.29
N PRO A 247 0.91 27.46 30.33
CA PRO A 247 1.93 26.57 30.87
C PRO A 247 1.39 25.31 31.56
N SER A 248 0.08 25.26 31.84
CA SER A 248 -0.64 24.06 32.31
C SER A 248 -1.52 23.44 31.22
N GLY A 249 -1.40 23.93 29.99
CA GLY A 249 -2.15 23.46 28.83
C GLY A 249 -1.68 22.10 28.36
N ASN A 250 -2.55 21.39 27.65
CA ASN A 250 -2.19 20.20 26.90
C ASN A 250 -2.25 20.58 25.41
N TYR A 251 -1.12 20.92 24.80
CA TYR A 251 -1.07 21.15 23.36
C TYR A 251 -1.23 19.80 22.67
N LYS A 252 -2.39 19.60 22.04
CA LYS A 252 -2.74 18.33 21.40
C LYS A 252 -3.23 18.55 19.99
N LEU A 253 -2.64 17.83 19.03
CA LEU A 253 -3.11 17.75 17.65
C LEU A 253 -3.40 16.31 17.28
N GLU A 254 -4.31 16.14 16.33
CA GLU A 254 -4.48 14.88 15.62
C GLU A 254 -4.26 15.12 14.12
N GLY A 255 -3.61 14.20 13.41
CA GLY A 255 -3.47 14.34 11.96
C GLY A 255 -2.07 14.13 11.41
N ILE A 256 -1.74 14.88 10.36
CA ILE A 256 -0.45 14.81 9.67
C ILE A 256 0.30 16.12 9.86
N ILE A 257 1.56 16.03 10.26
CA ILE A 257 2.49 17.16 10.25
C ILE A 257 3.70 16.76 9.43
N TYR A 258 3.91 17.41 8.29
CA TYR A 258 5.05 17.22 7.40
C TYR A 258 5.96 18.46 7.44
N ILE A 259 7.23 18.26 7.77
CA ILE A 259 8.22 19.33 7.97
C ILE A 259 9.49 19.01 7.20
N GLU A 260 9.87 19.91 6.30
CA GLU A 260 11.21 19.94 5.68
C GLU A 260 12.08 20.98 6.38
N GLY A 261 12.54 20.66 7.59
CA GLY A 261 13.30 21.57 8.43
C GLY A 261 13.32 21.11 9.87
N ASP A 262 13.69 22.02 10.76
CA ASP A 262 13.92 21.71 12.16
C ASP A 262 12.64 21.91 12.97
N LEU A 263 12.30 20.93 13.80
CA LEU A 263 11.17 20.98 14.73
C LEU A 263 11.69 21.24 16.14
N VAL A 264 11.21 22.31 16.77
CA VAL A 264 11.54 22.70 18.14
C VAL A 264 10.29 22.64 19.02
N ILE A 265 10.30 21.79 20.02
CA ILE A 265 9.21 21.62 20.98
C ILE A 265 9.52 22.47 22.22
N CYS A 266 8.77 23.57 22.39
CA CYS A 266 8.96 24.49 23.51
C CYS A 266 8.06 24.17 24.72
N ASN A 267 6.99 23.41 24.54
CA ASN A 267 6.05 23.02 25.58
C ASN A 267 5.61 21.57 25.38
N ASP A 268 4.98 20.98 26.40
CA ASP A 268 4.44 19.63 26.29
C ASP A 268 3.48 19.51 25.11
N PHE A 269 3.75 18.55 24.23
CA PHE A 269 3.05 18.38 22.96
C PHE A 269 2.63 16.92 22.74
N GLU A 270 1.36 16.71 22.40
CA GLU A 270 0.80 15.40 22.03
C GLU A 270 0.31 15.40 20.58
N LEU A 271 0.83 14.49 19.75
CA LEU A 271 0.34 14.24 18.40
C LEU A 271 -0.31 12.85 18.31
N ASN A 272 -1.54 12.80 17.84
CA ASN A 272 -2.20 11.55 17.46
C ASN A 272 -2.27 11.43 15.92
N GLY A 273 -1.32 10.72 15.31
CA GLY A 273 -1.27 10.56 13.87
C GLY A 273 0.14 10.36 13.33
N ILE A 274 0.48 11.08 12.26
CA ILE A 274 1.72 10.87 11.50
C ILE A 274 2.56 12.14 11.56
N LEU A 275 3.77 12.01 12.08
CA LEU A 275 4.78 13.06 12.03
C LEU A 275 5.84 12.70 11.00
N ILE A 276 6.16 13.62 10.11
CA ILE A 276 7.20 13.45 9.10
C ILE A 276 8.15 14.63 9.22
N VAL A 277 9.40 14.37 9.58
CA VAL A 277 10.43 15.40 9.76
C VAL A 277 11.66 15.06 8.94
N ASN A 278 12.03 15.98 8.05
CA ASN A 278 13.23 15.95 7.25
C ASN A 278 14.18 17.08 7.68
N GLY A 279 14.81 16.88 8.84
CA GLY A 279 15.60 17.86 9.59
C GLY A 279 15.86 17.36 11.01
N SER A 280 16.09 18.25 11.97
CA SER A 280 16.28 17.89 13.39
C SER A 280 14.98 17.96 14.21
N ILE A 281 14.93 17.22 15.32
CA ILE A 281 13.86 17.34 16.34
C ILE A 281 14.50 17.70 17.67
N ASN A 282 14.25 18.92 18.14
CA ASN A 282 14.82 19.47 19.36
C ASN A 282 13.73 19.68 20.41
N ILE A 283 13.83 18.99 21.55
CA ILE A 283 12.89 19.13 22.67
C ILE A 283 13.58 19.89 23.80
N ILE A 284 13.06 21.07 24.16
CA ILE A 284 13.68 21.87 25.22
C ILE A 284 13.61 21.14 26.58
N PRO A 285 14.51 21.44 27.53
CA PRO A 285 14.61 20.66 28.77
C PRO A 285 13.36 20.57 29.63
N SER A 286 12.44 21.53 29.51
CA SER A 286 11.21 21.62 30.28
C SER A 286 9.97 21.05 29.56
N ALA A 287 10.13 20.44 28.38
CA ALA A 287 9.04 19.96 27.56
C ALA A 287 9.16 18.46 27.26
N ASN A 288 8.03 17.80 27.03
CA ASN A 288 7.93 16.42 26.57
C ASN A 288 7.13 16.35 25.27
N MET A 289 7.47 15.38 24.43
CA MET A 289 6.78 15.15 23.17
C MET A 289 6.23 13.72 23.13
N ASN A 290 4.92 13.60 22.99
CA ASN A 290 4.21 12.33 22.90
C ASN A 290 3.65 12.16 21.49
N VAL A 291 4.00 11.08 20.80
CA VAL A 291 3.41 10.73 19.50
C VAL A 291 2.73 9.37 19.57
N ASN A 292 1.40 9.37 19.44
CA ASN A 292 0.58 8.18 19.29
C ASN A 292 0.30 7.96 17.80
N GLY A 293 1.06 7.07 17.17
CA GLY A 293 1.02 6.81 15.74
C GLY A 293 2.40 6.44 15.20
N VAL A 294 2.92 7.21 14.23
CA VAL A 294 4.25 6.94 13.65
C VAL A 294 5.01 8.24 13.35
N VAL A 295 6.32 8.19 13.55
CA VAL A 295 7.28 9.22 13.16
C VAL A 295 8.14 8.70 12.01
N LEU A 296 8.10 9.39 10.87
CA LEU A 296 9.03 9.21 9.76
C LEU A 296 10.13 10.26 9.88
N TYR A 297 11.33 9.86 10.28
CA TYR A 297 12.42 10.77 10.62
C TYR A 297 13.61 10.60 9.69
N LYS A 298 13.97 11.67 9.00
CA LYS A 298 15.18 11.77 8.16
C LYS A 298 16.00 12.98 8.59
N GLY A 299 16.95 12.77 9.50
CA GLY A 299 17.92 13.77 9.92
C GLY A 299 19.27 13.12 10.19
N GLU A 300 20.27 13.94 10.49
CA GLU A 300 21.66 13.50 10.75
C GLU A 300 21.92 13.15 12.22
N GLU A 301 20.99 13.49 13.12
CA GLU A 301 21.15 13.31 14.56
C GLU A 301 20.36 12.10 15.05
N ASN A 302 20.93 11.39 16.04
CA ASN A 302 20.20 10.32 16.70
C ASN A 302 19.04 10.93 17.50
N ILE A 303 17.83 10.50 17.19
CA ILE A 303 16.57 11.00 17.76
C ILE A 303 16.25 10.39 19.13
N GLU A 304 17.05 9.43 19.62
CA GLU A 304 16.87 8.83 20.95
C GLU A 304 16.98 9.90 22.06
N ASN A 305 15.81 10.36 22.52
CA ASN A 305 15.66 11.37 23.55
C ASN A 305 14.65 10.87 24.58
N GLU A 306 15.03 10.86 25.87
CA GLU A 306 14.15 10.40 26.95
C GLU A 306 12.83 11.19 27.03
N ARG A 307 12.79 12.41 26.48
CA ARG A 307 11.62 13.30 26.43
C ARG A 307 10.71 13.04 25.23
N LEU A 308 11.13 12.18 24.30
CA LEU A 308 10.34 11.76 23.14
C LEU A 308 9.71 10.40 23.43
N HIS A 309 8.41 10.40 23.72
CA HIS A 309 7.65 9.18 23.95
C HIS A 309 6.86 8.82 22.70
N LEU A 310 7.18 7.67 22.11
CA LEU A 310 6.57 7.20 20.87
C LEU A 310 5.78 5.91 21.15
N GLN A 311 4.49 5.92 20.81
CA GLN A 311 3.63 4.75 20.89
C GLN A 311 3.04 4.44 19.52
N TYR A 312 3.27 3.22 19.03
CA TYR A 312 2.73 2.79 17.75
C TYR A 312 1.21 2.57 17.87
N ASP A 313 0.43 3.31 17.09
CA ASP A 313 -1.02 3.14 17.01
C ASP A 313 -1.49 3.14 15.55
N PHE A 314 -1.66 1.94 15.00
CA PHE A 314 -2.13 1.77 13.61
C PHE A 314 -3.52 2.34 13.36
N SER A 315 -4.38 2.43 14.38
CA SER A 315 -5.70 3.04 14.27
C SER A 315 -5.60 4.54 13.97
N LYS A 316 -4.67 5.24 14.65
CA LYS A 316 -4.38 6.65 14.37
C LYS A 316 -3.68 6.84 13.03
N ILE A 317 -2.74 5.95 12.68
CA ILE A 317 -2.01 5.98 11.40
C ILE A 317 -2.99 5.86 10.23
N ARG A 318 -3.87 4.86 10.19
CA ARG A 318 -4.80 4.67 9.05
C ARG A 318 -5.85 5.77 8.91
N LYS A 319 -6.30 6.33 10.04
CA LYS A 319 -7.30 7.42 10.05
C LYS A 319 -6.81 8.64 9.28
N TYR A 320 -5.52 8.95 9.38
CA TYR A 320 -4.92 10.14 8.78
C TYR A 320 -4.04 9.83 7.57
N GLY A 321 -3.37 8.68 7.54
CA GLY A 321 -2.48 8.27 6.46
C GLY A 321 -3.16 8.24 5.09
N ILE A 322 -4.48 8.03 5.03
CA ILE A 322 -5.25 8.09 3.78
C ILE A 322 -5.09 9.39 2.98
N TYR A 323 -4.73 10.51 3.64
CA TYR A 323 -4.46 11.79 2.98
C TYR A 323 -3.02 11.94 2.48
N LEU A 324 -2.10 11.06 2.89
CA LEU A 324 -0.73 11.02 2.35
C LEU A 324 -0.71 10.28 1.00
N PRO A 325 0.04 10.79 0.02
CA PRO A 325 0.21 10.09 -1.24
C PRO A 325 1.00 8.79 -1.00
N LYS A 326 0.67 7.73 -1.75
CA LYS A 326 1.23 6.37 -1.61
C LYS A 326 1.10 5.77 -0.20
N PHE A 327 0.18 6.23 0.63
CA PHE A 327 -0.19 5.50 1.85
C PHE A 327 -0.97 4.23 1.51
N ILE A 328 -1.96 4.36 0.61
CA ILE A 328 -2.55 3.22 -0.09
C ILE A 328 -1.61 2.89 -1.25
N ASP A 329 -0.95 1.75 -1.18
CA ASP A 329 0.01 1.26 -2.17
C ASP A 329 -0.25 -0.23 -2.41
N LEU A 330 -0.83 -0.54 -3.58
CA LEU A 330 -1.31 -1.88 -3.88
C LEU A 330 -0.17 -2.75 -4.39
N LYS A 331 0.24 -3.75 -3.61
CA LYS A 331 1.33 -4.66 -3.97
C LYS A 331 0.88 -6.12 -3.92
N ILE A 332 1.12 -6.86 -4.98
CA ILE A 332 0.79 -8.29 -5.02
C ILE A 332 1.68 -9.02 -4.02
N ARG A 333 1.05 -9.68 -3.04
CA ARG A 333 1.75 -10.49 -2.03
C ARG A 333 1.88 -11.93 -2.48
N ASN A 334 0.81 -12.51 -3.00
CA ASN A 334 0.83 -13.85 -3.59
C ASN A 334 -0.29 -14.04 -4.59
N ILE A 335 -0.08 -15.00 -5.48
CA ILE A 335 -1.04 -15.47 -6.46
C ILE A 335 -1.11 -17.00 -6.31
N LYS A 336 -2.32 -17.54 -6.18
CA LYS A 336 -2.58 -18.98 -6.10
C LYS A 336 -3.60 -19.38 -7.15
N SER A 337 -3.34 -20.49 -7.86
CA SER A 337 -4.37 -21.16 -8.66
C SER A 337 -5.23 -22.02 -7.74
N ASN A 338 -6.54 -21.99 -7.95
CA ASN A 338 -7.43 -23.06 -7.50
C ASN A 338 -7.49 -24.22 -8.51
#